data_AF-A0A8T6H7M5-F1
#
_entry.id   AF-A0A8T6H7M5-F1
#
_cell.length_a   1.000
_cell.length_b   1.000
_cell.length_c   1.000
_cell.angle_alpha   90.00
_cell.angle_beta   90.00
_cell.angle_gamma   90.00
#
_symmetry.space_group_name_H-M   'P 1'
#
loop_
_entity.id
_entity.type
_entity.pdbx_description
1 polymer ?
#
loop_
_entity_poly.entity_id
_entity_poly.type
_entity_poly.pdbx_seq_one_letter_code
_entity_poly.pdbx_strand_id
1 'polypeptide(L)' 'MTDLKPCVRCEQELPPAAFSDAESVFCTTCTEEIVGIVRSKYSAIEAAHFRAQLRRRSRAAMDELRRKLG' A
#
# COMPACT_ATOMS: atom_id res chain seq x y z
N MET A 1 -31.14 -8.11 21.25
CA MET A 1 -30.38 -8.68 20.13
C MET A 1 -29.73 -7.52 19.41
N THR A 2 -28.40 -7.42 19.43
CA THR A 2 -27.67 -6.47 18.58
C THR A 2 -27.68 -7.02 17.16
N ASP A 3 -28.39 -6.36 16.25
CA ASP A 3 -28.34 -6.66 14.81
C ASP A 3 -26.92 -6.44 14.31
N LEU A 4 -26.20 -7.53 14.04
CA LEU A 4 -24.87 -7.47 13.43
C LEU A 4 -25.04 -7.10 11.95
N LYS A 5 -24.43 -5.98 11.54
CA LYS A 5 -24.40 -5.61 10.12
C LYS A 5 -23.52 -6.61 9.35
N PRO A 6 -23.93 -7.10 8.18
CA PRO A 6 -23.10 -7.96 7.35
C PRO A 6 -21.97 -7.15 6.69
N CYS A 7 -20.83 -7.78 6.46
CA CYS A 7 -19.74 -7.22 5.68
C CYS A 7 -20.19 -6.92 4.24
N VAL A 8 -19.93 -5.71 3.74
CA VAL A 8 -20.34 -5.28 2.39
C VAL A 8 -19.70 -6.14 1.27
N ARG A 9 -18.55 -6.77 1.55
CA ARG A 9 -17.79 -7.52 0.53
C ARG A 9 -18.08 -9.02 0.51
N CYS A 10 -18.15 -9.65 1.67
CA CYS A 10 -18.26 -11.12 1.77
C CYS A 10 -19.54 -11.59 2.48
N GLU A 11 -20.42 -10.65 2.85
CA GLU A 11 -21.71 -10.90 3.51
C GLU A 11 -21.63 -11.63 4.86
N GLN A 12 -20.42 -11.96 5.34
CA GLN A 12 -20.22 -12.53 6.67
C GLN A 12 -20.51 -11.50 7.76
N GLU A 13 -21.05 -11.98 8.88
CA GLU A 13 -21.33 -11.14 10.06
C GLU A 13 -20.05 -10.43 10.51
N LEU A 14 -20.13 -9.11 10.71
CA LEU A 14 -19.04 -8.36 11.33
C LEU A 14 -18.90 -8.85 12.77
N PRO A 15 -17.70 -9.24 13.24
CA PRO A 15 -17.55 -9.67 14.62
C PRO A 15 -17.95 -8.53 15.56
N PRO A 16 -18.67 -8.81 16.68
CA PRO A 16 -18.98 -7.82 17.69
C PRO A 16 -17.68 -7.39 18.37
N ALA A 17 -17.11 -6.31 17.86
CA ALA A 17 -15.97 -5.51 18.31
C ALA A 17 -14.95 -6.16 19.27
N ALA A 18 -13.71 -6.31 18.78
CA ALA A 18 -12.50 -6.17 19.59
C ALA A 18 -11.54 -5.09 19.06
N PHE A 19 -11.55 -4.79 17.74
CA PHE A 19 -10.60 -3.84 17.11
C PHE A 19 -11.17 -3.04 15.92
N SER A 20 -12.46 -3.16 15.60
CA SER A 20 -13.07 -2.42 14.48
C SER A 20 -13.83 -1.20 14.97
N ASP A 21 -13.59 -0.05 14.34
CA ASP A 21 -14.39 1.16 14.54
C ASP A 21 -15.88 0.82 14.39
N ALA A 22 -16.73 1.48 15.19
CA ALA A 22 -18.19 1.28 15.15
C ALA A 22 -18.81 1.54 13.77
N GLU A 23 -18.08 2.20 12.87
CA GLU A 23 -18.47 2.51 11.49
C GLU A 23 -17.83 1.58 10.43
N SER A 24 -17.10 0.53 10.83
CA SER A 24 -16.46 -0.38 9.87
C SER A 24 -17.50 -1.10 9.01
N VAL A 25 -17.37 -0.95 7.70
CA VAL A 25 -18.24 -1.61 6.69
C VAL A 25 -17.70 -2.97 6.22
N PHE A 26 -16.46 -3.31 6.61
CA PHE A 26 -15.78 -4.55 6.24
C PHE A 26 -15.42 -5.39 7.47
N CYS A 27 -15.46 -6.71 7.32
CA CYS A 27 -14.96 -7.63 8.35
C CYS A 27 -13.43 -7.58 8.42
N THR A 28 -12.85 -8.04 9.52
CA THR A 28 -11.40 -8.02 9.78
C THR A 28 -10.60 -8.61 8.61
N THR A 29 -11.00 -9.78 8.11
CA THR A 29 -10.32 -10.45 6.98
C THR A 29 -10.38 -9.60 5.70
N CYS A 30 -11.54 -9.03 5.36
CA CYS A 30 -11.66 -8.18 4.18
C CYS A 30 -10.83 -6.90 4.33
N THR A 31 -10.77 -6.32 5.54
CA THR A 31 -9.93 -5.16 5.84
C THR A 31 -8.45 -5.48 5.67
N GLU A 32 -7.97 -6.60 6.20
CA GLU A 32 -6.57 -7.02 6.06
C GLU A 32 -6.18 -7.23 4.59
N GLU A 33 -7.04 -7.87 3.79
CA GLU A 33 -6.80 -8.04 2.36
C GLU A 33 -6.72 -6.70 1.62
N ILE A 34 -7.66 -5.78 1.87
CA ILE A 34 -7.66 -4.45 1.24
C ILE A 34 -6.39 -3.69 1.64
N VAL A 35 -6.04 -3.68 2.93
CA VAL A 35 -4.82 -3.04 3.43
C VAL A 35 -3.58 -3.66 2.79
N GLY A 36 -3.54 -4.99 2.62
CA GLY A 36 -2.46 -5.69 1.93
C GLY A 36 -2.29 -5.25 0.48
N ILE A 37 -3.39 -5.15 -0.28
CA ILE A 37 -3.39 -4.66 -1.66
C ILE A 37 -2.87 -3.21 -1.70
N VAL A 38 -3.40 -2.34 -0.84
CA VAL A 38 -3.00 -0.93 -0.78
C VAL A 38 -1.49 -0.81 -0.50
N ARG A 39 -0.98 -1.49 0.54
CA ARG A 39 0.45 -1.51 0.87
C ARG A 39 1.33 -2.00 -0.28
N SER A 40 0.89 -3.05 -0.99
CA SER A 40 1.60 -3.58 -2.17
C SER A 40 1.66 -2.57 -3.32
N LYS A 41 0.58 -1.79 -3.55
CA LYS A 41 0.61 -0.72 -4.55
C LYS A 41 1.53 0.42 -4.15
N TYR A 42 1.51 0.84 -2.88
CA TYR A 42 2.41 1.87 -2.38
C TYR A 42 3.88 1.46 -2.51
N SER A 43 4.23 0.22 -2.15
CA SER A 43 5.61 -0.27 -2.29
C SER A 43 6.09 -0.32 -3.75
N ALA A 44 5.19 -0.64 -4.70
CA ALA A 44 5.51 -0.60 -6.13
C ALA A 44 5.82 0.83 -6.62
N ILE A 45 5.05 1.82 -6.15
CA ILE A 45 5.27 3.24 -6.47
C ILE A 45 6.61 3.73 -5.89
N GLU A 46 6.88 3.42 -4.62
CA GLU A 46 8.14 3.76 -3.95
C GLU A 46 9.34 3.15 -4.67
N ALA A 47 9.26 1.86 -5.03
CA ALA A 47 10.32 1.18 -5.77
C ALA A 47 10.54 1.80 -7.17
N ALA A 48 9.47 2.20 -7.86
CA ALA A 48 9.56 2.90 -9.14
C ALA A 48 10.25 4.27 -8.99
N HIS A 49 9.86 5.05 -7.97
CA HIS A 49 10.45 6.34 -7.66
C HIS A 49 11.95 6.21 -7.33
N PHE A 50 12.31 5.26 -6.48
CA PHE A 50 13.69 4.98 -6.12
C PHE A 50 14.55 4.61 -7.34
N ARG A 51 14.05 3.72 -8.21
CA ARG A 51 14.72 3.37 -9.47
C ARG A 51 14.90 4.58 -10.39
N ALA A 52 13.91 5.47 -10.48
CA ALA A 52 14.03 6.67 -11.29
C ALA A 52 15.11 7.63 -10.76
N GLN A 53 15.17 7.82 -9.44
CA GLN A 53 16.17 8.64 -8.79
C GLN A 53 17.59 8.06 -8.97
N LEU A 54 17.74 6.74 -8.84
CA LEU A 54 19.02 6.06 -9.05
C LEU A 54 19.54 6.26 -10.48
N ARG A 55 18.66 6.11 -11.50
CA ARG A 55 19.04 6.34 -12.90
C ARG A 55 19.46 7.78 -13.16
N ARG A 56 18.78 8.76 -12.56
CA ARG A 56 19.16 10.18 -12.68
C ARG A 56 20.56 10.42 -12.08
N ARG A 57 20.81 9.93 -10.88
CA ARG A 57 22.11 10.08 -10.19
C ARG A 57 23.24 9.39 -10.96
N SER A 58 23.00 8.17 -11.45
CA SER A 58 23.97 7.42 -12.24
C SER A 58 24.36 8.18 -13.52
N ARG A 59 23.38 8.74 -14.25
CA ARG A 59 23.66 9.56 -15.43
C ARG A 59 24.51 10.79 -15.10
N ALA A 60 24.12 11.54 -14.06
CA ALA A 60 24.87 12.72 -13.64
C ALA A 60 26.33 12.38 -13.28
N ALA A 61 26.56 11.28 -12.57
CA ALA A 61 27.90 10.81 -12.22
C ALA A 61 28.72 10.42 -13.46
N MET A 62 28.12 9.74 -14.44
CA MET A 62 28.78 9.40 -15.70
C MET A 62 29.13 10.63 -16.53
N ASP A 63 28.24 11.62 -16.59
CA ASP A 63 28.48 12.88 -17.31
C ASP A 63 29.57 13.71 -16.63
N GLU A 64 29.68 13.66 -15.31
CA GLU A 64 30.78 14.28 -14.57
C GLU A 64 32.12 13.56 -14.83
N LEU A 65 32.13 12.22 -14.79
CA LEU A 65 33.33 11.44 -15.10
C LEU A 65 33.83 11.70 -16.52
N ARG A 66 32.92 11.75 -17.51
CA ARG A 66 33.26 12.07 -18.90
C ARG A 66 33.88 13.46 -19.03
N ARG A 67 33.35 14.46 -18.31
CA ARG A 67 33.91 15.83 -18.29
C ARG A 67 35.29 15.92 -17.63
N LYS A 68 35.64 15.00 -16.73
CA LYS A 68 36.94 14.97 -16.05
C LYS A 68 38.01 14.20 -16.84
N LEU A 69 37.60 13.32 -17.74
CA LEU A 69 38.48 12.41 -18.50
C LEU A 69 38.70 12.83 -19.96
N GLY A 70 37.91 13.79 -20.47
CA GLY A 70 38.11 14.43 -21.78
C GLY A 70 38.60 15.85 -21.60
#